data_AF-A0A2D6N761-F1
#
_entry.id   AF-A0A2D6N761-F1
#
_cell.length_a   1.000
_cell.length_b   1.000
_cell.length_c   1.000
_cell.angle_alpha   90.00
_cell.angle_beta   90.00
_cell.angle_gamma   90.00
#
_symmetry.space_group_name_H-M   'P 1'
#
loop_
_entity.id
_entity.type
_entity.pdbx_description
1 polymer ?
#
loop_
_entity_poly.entity_id
_entity_poly.type
_entity_poly.pdbx_seq_one_letter_code
_entity_poly.pdbx_strand_id
1 'polypeptide(L)'
;MTKQKHLKQRIRSRMAKTGERYTSARRHVVGSFSDDTSPPQGPLHFPGIHPETTALRTLLASVDVRAPHTNDYFSEPMVFGISGGVGAGVISFFYEAHDFASFYIAGRHLWQDSHAYLDAAAQRFGVTPEFKETGGAKTAARQLVDALAPGSPVLAWVDLANLPYRGMPDYWSGGGYGVVTVYRLDETHALIGDLVDDPVEITPRFPISNPIDDRRDSNSTSQGSPTP
;
A
#
# COMPACT_ATOMS: atom_id res chain seq x y z
N MET A 1 -12.34 -38.57 -2.98
CA MET A 1 -11.31 -38.53 -4.05
C MET A 1 -11.01 -37.06 -4.34
N THR A 2 -9.86 -36.55 -3.90
CA THR A 2 -9.69 -35.12 -3.53
C THR A 2 -9.27 -34.19 -4.68
N LYS A 3 -9.70 -32.92 -4.60
CA LYS A 3 -9.39 -31.81 -5.53
C LYS A 3 -7.91 -31.72 -5.95
N GLN A 4 -6.97 -32.18 -5.11
CA GLN A 4 -5.54 -32.24 -5.38
C GLN A 4 -5.13 -33.19 -6.52
N LYS A 5 -5.88 -34.27 -6.77
CA LYS A 5 -5.57 -35.24 -7.84
C LYS A 5 -5.70 -34.58 -9.22
N HIS A 6 -6.72 -33.73 -9.40
CA HIS A 6 -6.95 -32.99 -10.64
C HIS A 6 -5.91 -31.87 -10.86
N LEU A 7 -5.45 -31.21 -9.80
CA LEU A 7 -4.43 -30.17 -9.90
C LEU A 7 -3.10 -30.70 -10.46
N LYS A 8 -2.57 -31.78 -9.88
CA LYS A 8 -1.31 -32.40 -10.36
C LYS A 8 -1.43 -32.88 -11.81
N GLN A 9 -2.59 -33.41 -12.19
CA GLN A 9 -2.86 -33.85 -13.56
C GLN A 9 -2.82 -32.67 -14.53
N ARG A 10 -3.48 -31.55 -14.23
CA ARG A 10 -3.48 -30.35 -15.08
C ARG A 10 -2.09 -29.73 -15.23
N ILE A 11 -1.30 -29.70 -14.16
CA ILE A 11 0.10 -29.21 -14.21
C ILE A 11 0.91 -30.08 -15.18
N ARG A 12 0.83 -31.41 -15.06
CA ARG A 12 1.55 -32.33 -15.94
C ARG A 12 1.09 -32.24 -17.40
N SER A 13 -0.21 -32.12 -17.64
CA SER A 13 -0.75 -31.93 -18.98
C SER A 13 -0.21 -30.66 -19.64
N ARG A 14 -0.09 -29.56 -18.88
CA ARG A 14 0.52 -28.32 -19.38
C ARG A 14 2.00 -28.50 -19.68
N MET A 15 2.78 -29.06 -18.74
CA MET A 15 4.21 -29.33 -18.96
C MET A 15 4.45 -30.14 -20.24
N ALA A 16 3.63 -31.17 -20.48
CA ALA A 16 3.71 -31.98 -21.69
C ALA A 16 3.38 -31.19 -22.98
N LYS A 17 2.45 -30.22 -22.89
CA LYS A 17 2.02 -29.39 -24.03
C LYS A 17 3.00 -28.24 -24.33
N THR A 18 3.62 -27.65 -23.32
CA THR A 18 4.41 -26.41 -23.46
C THR A 18 5.90 -26.58 -23.24
N GLY A 19 6.35 -27.73 -22.72
CA GLY A 19 7.75 -27.92 -22.32
C GLY A 19 8.17 -27.13 -21.07
N GLU A 20 7.22 -26.45 -20.40
CA GLU A 20 7.50 -25.66 -19.19
C GLU A 20 7.99 -26.55 -18.02
N ARG A 21 8.88 -25.99 -17.19
CA ARG A 21 9.24 -26.59 -15.90
C ARG A 21 8.05 -26.56 -14.94
N TYR A 22 8.03 -27.50 -13.99
CA TYR A 22 6.91 -27.73 -13.06
C TYR A 22 6.45 -26.47 -12.31
N THR A 23 7.38 -25.62 -11.86
CA THR A 23 7.07 -24.38 -11.14
C THR A 23 6.33 -23.37 -12.02
N SER A 24 6.78 -23.17 -13.26
CA SER A 24 6.10 -22.30 -14.24
C SER A 24 4.72 -22.86 -14.60
N ALA A 25 4.63 -24.16 -14.90
CA ALA A 25 3.36 -24.80 -15.22
C ALA A 25 2.38 -24.77 -14.04
N ARG A 26 2.86 -24.93 -12.80
CA ARG A 26 2.04 -24.81 -11.59
C ARG A 26 1.52 -23.39 -11.42
N ARG A 27 2.36 -22.36 -11.60
CA ARG A 27 1.94 -20.96 -11.49
C ARG A 27 0.81 -20.63 -12.46
N HIS A 28 0.93 -21.06 -13.72
CA HIS A 28 -0.11 -20.85 -14.73
C HIS A 28 -1.39 -21.63 -14.44
N VAL A 29 -1.27 -22.90 -14.04
CA VAL A 29 -2.45 -23.71 -13.74
C VAL A 29 -3.16 -23.19 -12.49
N VAL A 30 -2.42 -22.79 -11.45
CA VAL A 30 -2.99 -22.18 -10.23
C VAL A 30 -3.62 -20.82 -10.54
N GLY A 31 -2.94 -19.95 -11.31
CA GLY A 31 -3.48 -18.65 -11.73
C GLY A 31 -4.73 -18.75 -12.60
N SER A 32 -4.87 -19.80 -13.41
CA SER A 32 -6.08 -20.05 -14.21
C SER A 32 -7.30 -20.53 -13.41
N PHE A 33 -7.14 -20.89 -12.13
CA PHE A 33 -8.30 -21.14 -11.26
C PHE A 33 -8.93 -19.85 -10.73
N SER A 34 -8.29 -18.71 -10.95
CA SER A 34 -8.78 -17.38 -10.58
C SER A 34 -9.66 -16.73 -11.66
N ASP A 35 -9.75 -17.34 -12.86
CA ASP A 35 -10.55 -16.83 -14.00
C ASP A 35 -12.06 -17.18 -13.88
N ASP A 36 -12.64 -17.08 -12.69
CA ASP A 36 -14.10 -17.05 -12.58
C ASP A 36 -14.57 -15.68 -13.08
N THR A 37 -15.16 -15.64 -14.27
CA THR A 37 -15.43 -14.43 -15.08
C THR A 37 -16.62 -13.61 -14.56
N SER A 38 -16.55 -13.23 -13.29
CA SER A 38 -17.21 -12.03 -12.78
C SER A 38 -16.10 -11.04 -12.43
N PRO A 39 -16.18 -9.76 -12.83
CA PRO A 39 -15.23 -8.78 -12.30
C PRO A 39 -15.28 -8.88 -10.77
N PRO A 40 -14.14 -8.97 -10.06
CA PRO A 40 -14.14 -9.02 -8.62
C PRO A 40 -14.97 -7.84 -8.12
N GLN A 41 -15.97 -8.10 -7.27
CA GLN A 41 -16.85 -7.07 -6.69
C GLN A 41 -16.10 -6.23 -5.63
N GLY A 42 -14.79 -6.06 -5.80
CA GLY A 42 -13.89 -5.39 -4.88
C GLY A 42 -12.86 -4.54 -5.65
N PRO A 43 -12.05 -3.76 -4.93
CA PRO A 43 -11.05 -2.90 -5.56
C PRO A 43 -10.06 -3.74 -6.39
N LEU A 44 -9.54 -3.15 -7.45
CA LEU A 44 -8.42 -3.74 -8.20
C LEU A 44 -7.22 -3.87 -7.25
N HIS A 45 -6.87 -5.11 -6.93
CA HIS A 45 -5.86 -5.44 -5.92
C HIS A 45 -4.78 -6.34 -6.50
N PHE A 46 -3.55 -6.16 -6.03
CA PHE A 46 -2.42 -7.00 -6.38
C PHE A 46 -1.60 -7.36 -5.13
N PRO A 47 -1.28 -8.65 -4.94
CA PRO A 47 -0.23 -9.03 -4.01
C PRO A 47 1.14 -8.63 -4.54
N GLY A 48 2.14 -8.65 -3.65
CA GLY A 48 3.52 -8.40 -4.04
C GLY A 48 4.54 -8.69 -2.95
N ILE A 49 5.75 -8.22 -3.16
CA ILE A 49 6.92 -8.46 -2.31
C ILE A 49 7.46 -7.14 -1.76
N HIS A 50 7.46 -6.10 -2.58
CA HIS A 50 8.00 -4.79 -2.25
C HIS A 50 6.86 -3.79 -2.05
N PRO A 51 6.73 -3.19 -0.84
CA PRO A 51 5.62 -2.30 -0.50
C PRO A 51 5.39 -1.16 -1.52
N GLU A 52 6.45 -0.43 -1.88
CA GLU A 52 6.34 0.72 -2.78
C GLU A 52 5.91 0.31 -4.19
N THR A 53 6.46 -0.77 -4.75
CA THR A 53 6.13 -1.17 -6.12
C THR A 53 4.79 -1.87 -6.20
N THR A 54 4.37 -2.56 -5.13
CA THR A 54 3.03 -3.15 -5.04
C THR A 54 1.97 -2.06 -4.98
N ALA A 55 2.18 -1.04 -4.14
CA ALA A 55 1.29 0.10 -4.06
C ALA A 55 1.28 0.90 -5.37
N LEU A 56 2.45 1.24 -5.93
CA LEU A 56 2.53 1.96 -7.20
C LEU A 56 1.87 1.19 -8.35
N ARG A 57 2.07 -0.12 -8.44
CA ARG A 57 1.40 -0.99 -9.42
C ARG A 57 -0.11 -0.86 -9.33
N THR A 58 -0.65 -0.88 -8.12
CA THR A 58 -2.09 -0.76 -7.87
C THR A 58 -2.60 0.62 -8.32
N LEU A 59 -1.89 1.69 -7.95
CA LEU A 59 -2.26 3.06 -8.34
C LEU A 59 -2.22 3.24 -9.87
N LEU A 60 -1.15 2.79 -10.53
CA LEU A 60 -1.03 2.84 -11.99
C LEU A 60 -2.18 2.10 -12.69
N ALA A 61 -2.54 0.91 -12.19
CA ALA A 61 -3.63 0.14 -12.75
C ALA A 61 -5.00 0.81 -12.53
N SER A 62 -5.19 1.50 -11.40
CA SER A 62 -6.44 2.22 -11.11
C SER A 62 -6.70 3.40 -12.05
N VAL A 63 -5.65 3.95 -12.65
CA VAL A 63 -5.72 4.99 -13.70
C VAL A 63 -5.46 4.44 -15.10
N ASP A 64 -5.63 3.12 -15.28
CA ASP A 64 -5.51 2.39 -16.53
C ASP A 64 -4.15 2.49 -17.27
N VAL A 65 -3.07 2.69 -16.53
CA VAL A 65 -1.71 2.65 -17.11
C VAL A 65 -1.32 1.20 -17.41
N ARG A 66 -1.19 0.89 -18.71
CA ARG A 66 -0.95 -0.46 -19.25
C ARG A 66 0.45 -0.62 -19.84
N ALA A 67 0.96 -1.84 -19.78
CA ALA A 67 2.21 -2.22 -20.42
C ALA A 67 2.03 -2.25 -21.96
N PRO A 68 2.82 -1.49 -22.74
CA PRO A 68 2.55 -1.30 -24.17
C PRO A 68 2.73 -2.56 -25.02
N HIS A 69 3.50 -3.54 -24.51
CA HIS A 69 3.82 -4.78 -25.23
C HIS A 69 2.81 -5.92 -25.01
N THR A 70 1.95 -5.83 -24.00
CA THR A 70 0.90 -6.82 -23.72
C THR A 70 -0.50 -6.23 -23.64
N ASN A 71 -0.63 -4.93 -23.43
CA ASN A 71 -1.87 -4.24 -23.09
C ASN A 71 -2.51 -4.69 -21.75
N ASP A 72 -1.75 -5.41 -20.92
CA ASP A 72 -2.11 -5.75 -19.55
C ASP A 72 -1.55 -4.72 -18.56
N TYR A 73 -2.01 -4.75 -17.30
CA TYR A 73 -1.37 -3.98 -16.23
C TYR A 73 0.09 -4.44 -16.02
N PHE A 74 0.95 -3.50 -15.62
CA PHE A 74 2.33 -3.81 -15.29
C PHE A 74 2.42 -4.88 -14.20
N SER A 75 3.34 -5.82 -14.36
CA SER A 75 3.71 -6.76 -13.29
C SER A 75 4.61 -6.07 -12.26
N GLU A 76 4.61 -6.54 -11.01
CA GLU A 76 5.48 -5.96 -9.97
C GLU A 76 6.97 -5.92 -10.38
N PRO A 77 7.57 -6.97 -10.99
CA PRO A 77 8.97 -6.89 -11.44
C PRO A 77 9.21 -5.81 -12.50
N MET A 78 8.23 -5.54 -13.37
CA MET A 78 8.34 -4.44 -14.33
C MET A 78 8.30 -3.08 -13.62
N VAL A 79 7.37 -2.91 -12.68
CA VAL A 79 7.30 -1.69 -11.86
C VAL A 79 8.61 -1.47 -11.11
N PHE A 80 9.15 -2.53 -10.48
CA PHE A 80 10.44 -2.49 -9.81
C PHE A 80 11.58 -2.07 -10.74
N GLY A 81 11.71 -2.71 -11.91
CA GLY A 81 12.76 -2.39 -12.87
C GLY A 81 12.67 -0.95 -13.41
N ILE A 82 11.48 -0.52 -13.82
CA ILE A 82 11.25 0.83 -14.35
C ILE A 82 11.49 1.89 -13.27
N SER A 83 11.16 1.60 -12.01
CA SER A 83 11.38 2.50 -10.88
C SER A 83 12.86 2.66 -10.49
N GLY A 84 13.78 1.97 -11.16
CA GLY A 84 15.22 2.03 -10.94
C GLY A 84 15.85 0.69 -10.53
N GLY A 85 15.04 -0.29 -10.15
CA GLY A 85 15.47 -1.66 -9.93
C GLY A 85 16.37 -1.86 -8.71
N VAL A 86 17.35 -2.76 -8.89
CA VAL A 86 18.27 -3.18 -7.82
C VAL A 86 19.17 -2.03 -7.42
N GLY A 87 19.27 -1.81 -6.12
CA GLY A 87 20.27 -0.94 -5.49
C GLY A 87 21.04 -1.72 -4.43
N ALA A 88 22.05 -1.08 -3.86
CA ALA A 88 22.74 -1.59 -2.69
C ALA A 88 22.98 -0.42 -1.75
N GLY A 89 22.63 -0.59 -0.47
CA GLY A 89 22.91 0.42 0.53
C GLY A 89 23.01 -0.18 1.93
N VAL A 90 23.85 0.47 2.72
CA VAL A 90 24.13 0.11 4.09
C VAL A 90 24.18 1.39 4.90
N ILE A 91 23.43 1.46 5.99
CA ILE A 91 23.54 2.53 6.98
C ILE A 91 23.54 1.93 8.37
N SER A 92 24.42 2.44 9.22
CA SER A 92 24.43 2.18 10.66
C SER A 92 24.14 3.48 11.41
N PHE A 93 23.30 3.41 12.44
CA PHE A 93 23.07 4.50 13.36
C PHE A 93 23.36 4.05 14.80
N PHE A 94 23.90 4.97 15.58
CA PHE A 94 23.99 4.84 17.04
C PHE A 94 23.16 5.95 17.68
N TYR A 95 22.16 5.55 18.45
CA TYR A 95 21.23 6.42 19.17
C TYR A 95 21.71 6.56 20.61
N GLU A 96 22.58 7.54 20.85
CA GLU A 96 23.27 7.74 22.14
C GLU A 96 22.30 7.81 23.33
N ALA A 97 21.18 8.53 23.18
CA ALA A 97 20.16 8.68 24.23
C ALA A 97 19.54 7.34 24.69
N HIS A 98 19.65 6.29 23.88
CA HIS A 98 19.06 4.97 24.13
C HIS A 98 20.10 3.85 24.18
N ASP A 99 21.40 4.16 24.07
CA ASP A 99 22.49 3.19 23.93
C ASP A 99 22.16 2.07 22.93
N PHE A 100 21.61 2.47 21.78
CA PHE A 100 21.05 1.55 20.79
C PHE A 100 21.75 1.71 19.45
N ALA A 101 22.19 0.61 18.84
CA ALA A 101 22.74 0.59 17.49
C ALA A 101 21.81 -0.14 16.53
N SER A 102 21.54 0.48 15.38
CA SER A 102 20.78 -0.12 14.28
C SER A 102 21.68 -0.29 13.05
N PHE A 103 21.43 -1.34 12.28
CA PHE A 103 22.11 -1.63 11.03
C PHE A 103 21.10 -2.00 9.95
N TYR A 104 21.10 -1.24 8.86
CA TYR A 104 20.19 -1.40 7.73
C TYR A 104 20.95 -1.89 6.52
N ILE A 105 20.41 -2.91 5.84
CA ILE A 105 20.82 -3.34 4.51
C ILE A 105 19.61 -3.22 3.59
N ALA A 106 19.81 -2.67 2.41
CA ALA A 106 18.76 -2.55 1.42
C ALA A 106 19.21 -2.90 0.00
N GLY A 107 18.24 -3.37 -0.80
CA GLY A 107 18.45 -3.92 -2.14
C GLY A 107 17.76 -3.15 -3.28
N ARG A 108 17.17 -1.97 -3.00
CA ARG A 108 16.39 -1.18 -3.96
C ARG A 108 17.07 0.16 -4.26
N HIS A 109 16.94 0.65 -5.49
CA HIS A 109 17.32 2.02 -5.84
C HIS A 109 16.58 3.03 -4.94
N LEU A 110 17.28 4.03 -4.38
CA LEU A 110 16.73 5.02 -3.44
C LEU A 110 15.95 4.37 -2.28
N TRP A 111 16.55 3.35 -1.65
CA TRP A 111 15.90 2.63 -0.56
C TRP A 111 15.67 3.49 0.69
N GLN A 112 16.53 4.49 0.92
CA GLN A 112 16.47 5.37 2.08
C GLN A 112 15.44 6.50 1.95
N ASP A 113 14.90 6.69 0.75
CA ASP A 113 13.99 7.79 0.41
C ASP A 113 12.88 7.30 -0.51
N SER A 114 11.82 6.78 0.09
CA SER A 114 10.68 6.24 -0.66
C SER A 114 9.87 7.34 -1.37
N HIS A 115 9.90 8.58 -0.90
CA HIS A 115 9.28 9.71 -1.59
C HIS A 115 10.01 9.98 -2.91
N ALA A 116 11.33 10.19 -2.87
CA ALA A 116 12.13 10.39 -4.08
C ALA A 116 12.07 9.19 -5.04
N TYR A 117 12.03 7.97 -4.49
CA TYR A 117 11.85 6.76 -5.31
C TYR A 117 10.51 6.76 -6.06
N LEU A 118 9.40 7.03 -5.36
CA LEU A 118 8.06 7.01 -5.95
C LEU A 118 7.86 8.16 -6.93
N ASP A 119 8.39 9.35 -6.65
CA ASP A 119 8.36 10.49 -7.56
C ASP A 119 9.11 10.18 -8.87
N ALA A 120 10.36 9.70 -8.76
CA ALA A 120 11.14 9.30 -9.93
C ALA A 120 10.49 8.15 -10.70
N ALA A 121 9.83 7.21 -10.02
CA ALA A 121 9.07 6.15 -10.66
C ALA A 121 7.85 6.68 -11.42
N ALA A 122 7.05 7.53 -10.79
CA ALA A 122 5.86 8.14 -11.38
C ALA A 122 6.21 8.92 -12.67
N GLN A 123 7.28 9.70 -12.64
CA GLN A 123 7.79 10.41 -13.82
C GLN A 123 8.14 9.47 -14.98
N ARG A 124 8.77 8.32 -14.70
CA ARG A 124 9.10 7.31 -15.72
C ARG A 124 7.86 6.62 -16.29
N PHE A 125 6.78 6.55 -15.53
CA PHE A 125 5.47 6.08 -16.00
C PHE A 125 4.64 7.19 -16.67
N GLY A 126 5.14 8.42 -16.70
CA GLY A 126 4.42 9.57 -17.29
C GLY A 126 3.21 10.00 -16.47
N VAL A 127 3.18 9.70 -15.16
CA VAL A 127 2.12 10.12 -14.24
C VAL A 127 2.65 11.16 -13.26
N THR A 128 1.81 12.11 -12.87
CA THR A 128 2.14 13.14 -11.89
C THR A 128 1.56 12.74 -10.53
N PRO A 129 2.38 12.40 -9.53
CA PRO A 129 1.89 12.08 -8.20
C PRO A 129 1.52 13.37 -7.43
N GLU A 130 0.53 13.28 -6.55
CA GLU A 130 0.28 14.30 -5.52
C GLU A 130 0.75 13.74 -4.18
N PHE A 131 1.70 14.42 -3.53
CA PHE A 131 2.20 14.06 -2.21
C PHE A 131 1.63 15.02 -1.15
N LYS A 132 1.08 14.45 -0.08
CA LYS A 132 0.54 15.20 1.07
C LYS A 132 1.20 14.72 2.34
N GLU A 133 1.90 15.63 3.02
CA GLU A 133 2.56 15.37 4.29
C GLU A 133 2.14 16.43 5.33
N THR A 134 2.03 15.99 6.58
CA THR A 134 1.70 16.86 7.71
C THR A 134 2.13 16.21 9.02
N GLY A 135 2.54 17.02 9.99
CA GLY A 135 2.83 16.54 11.35
C GLY A 135 1.60 16.32 12.24
N GLY A 136 0.39 16.65 11.76
CA GLY A 136 -0.83 16.60 12.56
C GLY A 136 -1.78 15.49 12.17
N ALA A 137 -2.14 14.61 13.11
CA ALA A 137 -3.03 13.47 12.88
C ALA A 137 -4.40 13.85 12.29
N LYS A 138 -5.04 14.93 12.79
CA LYS A 138 -6.34 15.42 12.28
C LYS A 138 -6.23 15.86 10.81
N THR A 139 -5.16 16.54 10.45
CA THR A 139 -4.91 16.98 9.07
C THR A 139 -4.61 15.78 8.16
N ALA A 140 -3.80 14.82 8.62
CA ALA A 140 -3.47 13.61 7.86
C ALA A 140 -4.73 12.78 7.56
N ALA A 141 -5.59 12.58 8.56
CA ALA A 141 -6.84 11.85 8.39
C ALA A 141 -7.75 12.54 7.38
N ARG A 142 -7.91 13.86 7.45
CA ARG A 142 -8.69 14.63 6.46
C ARG A 142 -8.09 14.50 5.05
N GLN A 143 -6.77 14.67 4.89
CA GLN A 143 -6.11 14.55 3.60
C GLN A 143 -6.29 13.15 2.99
N LEU A 144 -6.25 12.10 3.80
CA LEU A 144 -6.49 10.73 3.36
C LEU A 144 -7.95 10.53 2.91
N VAL A 145 -8.92 11.01 3.69
CA VAL A 145 -10.35 10.97 3.31
C VAL A 145 -10.59 11.73 2.00
N ASP A 146 -10.05 12.93 1.87
CA ASP A 146 -10.19 13.75 0.65
C ASP A 146 -9.56 13.07 -0.57
N ALA A 147 -8.40 12.41 -0.40
CA ALA A 147 -7.72 11.70 -1.47
C ALA A 147 -8.46 10.41 -1.91
N LEU A 148 -9.21 9.77 -0.99
CA LEU A 148 -10.04 8.60 -1.28
C LEU A 148 -11.42 8.95 -1.85
N ALA A 149 -11.89 10.18 -1.67
CA ALA A 149 -13.23 10.61 -2.11
C ALA A 149 -13.56 10.34 -3.60
N PRO A 150 -12.61 10.42 -4.55
CA PRO A 150 -12.84 10.06 -5.95
C PRO A 150 -13.07 8.56 -6.21
N GLY A 151 -12.87 7.69 -5.20
CA GLY A 151 -12.97 6.23 -5.33
C GLY A 151 -11.69 5.54 -5.81
N SER A 152 -10.59 6.28 -5.95
CA SER A 152 -9.27 5.74 -6.33
C SER A 152 -8.47 5.30 -5.09
N PRO A 153 -7.66 4.25 -5.19
CA PRO A 153 -6.76 3.85 -4.10
C PRO A 153 -5.68 4.90 -3.86
N VAL A 154 -5.22 5.00 -2.61
CA VAL A 154 -4.17 5.91 -2.17
C VAL A 154 -3.00 5.12 -1.62
N LEU A 155 -1.77 5.53 -1.92
CA LEU A 155 -0.59 5.02 -1.23
C LEU A 155 -0.42 5.80 0.07
N ALA A 156 -0.35 5.11 1.19
CA ALA A 156 -0.15 5.73 2.50
C ALA A 156 1.15 5.25 3.16
N TRP A 157 1.86 6.19 3.75
CA TRP A 157 2.92 5.89 4.72
C TRP A 157 2.32 5.73 6.09
N VAL A 158 2.66 4.63 6.74
CA VAL A 158 2.09 4.21 8.01
C VAL A 158 3.18 3.84 9.00
N ASP A 159 2.88 3.98 10.27
CA ASP A 159 3.69 3.42 11.34
C ASP A 159 3.39 1.92 11.46
N LEU A 160 4.41 1.09 11.23
CA LEU A 160 4.28 -0.37 11.32
C LEU A 160 3.81 -0.82 12.71
N ALA A 161 4.17 -0.08 13.76
CA ALA A 161 3.73 -0.40 15.13
C ALA A 161 2.22 -0.21 15.34
N ASN A 162 1.59 0.61 14.49
CA ASN A 162 0.16 0.87 14.54
C ASN A 162 -0.66 -0.02 13.60
N LEU A 163 -0.02 -0.93 12.85
CA LEU A 163 -0.71 -1.96 12.08
C LEU A 163 -1.03 -3.17 12.98
N PRO A 164 -2.31 -3.51 13.20
CA PRO A 164 -2.70 -4.47 14.25
C PRO A 164 -2.16 -5.88 14.01
N TYR A 165 -1.97 -6.28 12.75
CA TYR A 165 -1.45 -7.60 12.39
C TYR A 165 0.08 -7.71 12.43
N ARG A 166 0.82 -6.60 12.59
CA ARG A 166 2.29 -6.64 12.70
C ARG A 166 2.76 -7.11 14.08
N GLY A 167 1.90 -7.00 15.11
CA GLY A 167 2.21 -7.47 16.47
C GLY A 167 3.43 -6.79 17.09
N MET A 168 3.78 -5.59 16.62
CA MET A 168 4.92 -4.84 17.13
C MET A 168 4.58 -4.21 18.49
N PRO A 169 5.53 -4.18 19.44
CA PRO A 169 5.32 -3.51 20.72
C PRO A 169 5.07 -1.99 20.58
N ASP A 170 4.22 -1.43 21.45
CA ASP A 170 3.85 0.00 21.41
C ASP A 170 5.03 0.96 21.50
N TYR A 171 6.12 0.58 22.18
CA TYR A 171 7.31 1.42 22.30
C TYR A 171 8.06 1.61 20.97
N TRP A 172 7.70 0.86 19.91
CA TRP A 172 8.18 1.07 18.56
C TRP A 172 7.37 2.09 17.76
N SER A 173 6.34 2.72 18.34
CA SER A 173 5.57 3.72 17.62
C SER A 173 6.43 4.88 17.14
N GLY A 174 6.31 5.20 15.86
CA GLY A 174 7.16 6.16 15.15
C GLY A 174 8.55 5.62 14.76
N GLY A 175 8.91 4.41 15.18
CA GLY A 175 10.21 3.79 14.90
C GLY A 175 10.25 2.90 13.65
N GLY A 176 9.09 2.56 13.09
CA GLY A 176 8.98 1.68 11.92
C GLY A 176 8.11 2.28 10.83
N TYR A 177 8.72 2.57 9.68
CA TYR A 177 8.02 3.06 8.49
C TYR A 177 7.49 1.90 7.62
N GLY A 178 6.26 2.01 7.14
CA GLY A 178 5.63 1.09 6.19
C GLY A 178 4.89 1.81 5.07
N VAL A 179 4.66 1.10 3.96
CA VAL A 179 3.85 1.57 2.82
C VAL A 179 2.71 0.59 2.61
N VAL A 180 1.50 1.12 2.51
CA VAL A 180 0.31 0.32 2.20
C VAL A 180 -0.51 1.01 1.12
N THR A 181 -1.34 0.24 0.43
CA THR A 181 -2.41 0.80 -0.39
C THR A 181 -3.66 0.91 0.47
N VAL A 182 -4.33 2.05 0.47
CA VAL A 182 -5.63 2.25 1.12
C VAL A 182 -6.70 2.29 0.04
N TYR A 183 -7.67 1.39 0.12
CA TYR A 183 -8.78 1.30 -0.83
C TYR A 183 -10.01 2.04 -0.34
N ARG A 184 -10.24 1.99 0.97
CA ARG A 184 -11.41 2.58 1.62
C ARG A 184 -11.09 2.91 3.06
N LEU A 185 -11.73 3.97 3.54
CA LEU A 185 -11.68 4.40 4.91
C LEU A 185 -13.08 4.87 5.32
N ASP A 186 -13.60 4.33 6.40
CA ASP A 186 -14.78 4.85 7.09
C ASP A 186 -14.41 5.28 8.52
N GLU A 187 -15.41 5.63 9.33
CA GLU A 187 -15.19 6.12 10.69
C GLU A 187 -14.48 5.11 11.60
N THR A 188 -14.54 3.83 11.28
CA THR A 188 -14.15 2.72 12.15
C THR A 188 -13.26 1.67 11.49
N HIS A 189 -13.25 1.58 10.16
CA HIS A 189 -12.52 0.56 9.41
C HIS A 189 -11.78 1.16 8.22
N ALA A 190 -10.63 0.56 7.91
CA ALA A 190 -9.90 0.79 6.68
C ALA A 190 -9.73 -0.54 5.94
N LEU A 191 -9.90 -0.52 4.62
CA LEU A 191 -9.55 -1.63 3.75
C LEU A 191 -8.22 -1.32 3.08
N ILE A 192 -7.20 -2.14 3.36
CA ILE A 192 -5.83 -1.89 2.88
C ILE A 192 -5.26 -3.09 2.11
N GLY A 193 -4.36 -2.82 1.18
CA GLY A 193 -3.45 -3.81 0.59
C GLY A 193 -2.08 -3.72 1.24
N ASP A 194 -1.65 -4.80 1.89
CA ASP A 194 -0.28 -4.97 2.42
C ASP A 194 0.30 -6.31 1.96
N LEU A 195 0.71 -6.37 0.69
CA LEU A 195 1.46 -7.46 0.03
C LEU A 195 0.75 -8.81 -0.13
N VAL A 196 -0.25 -9.11 0.69
CA VAL A 196 -1.01 -10.37 0.69
C VAL A 196 -1.98 -10.48 -0.50
N ASP A 197 -2.53 -11.68 -0.72
CA ASP A 197 -3.40 -12.00 -1.87
C ASP A 197 -4.76 -11.27 -1.82
N ASP A 198 -5.27 -11.01 -0.63
CA ASP A 198 -6.57 -10.36 -0.41
C ASP A 198 -6.40 -9.08 0.43
N PRO A 199 -7.15 -7.99 0.15
CA PRO A 199 -7.16 -6.82 1.00
C PRO A 199 -7.51 -7.15 2.45
N VAL A 200 -6.85 -6.47 3.39
CA VAL A 200 -7.02 -6.65 4.83
C VAL A 200 -7.87 -5.52 5.38
N GLU A 201 -8.95 -5.87 6.07
CA GLU A 201 -9.73 -4.91 6.84
C GLU A 201 -9.09 -4.72 8.22
N ILE A 202 -8.87 -3.48 8.62
CA ILE A 202 -8.31 -3.11 9.92
C ILE A 202 -9.17 -2.05 10.60
N THR A 203 -9.17 -2.07 11.93
CA THR A 203 -9.70 -0.97 12.75
C THR A 203 -8.55 -0.01 13.05
N PRO A 204 -8.58 1.25 12.58
CA PRO A 204 -7.57 2.24 12.94
C PRO A 204 -7.51 2.43 14.46
N ARG A 205 -6.30 2.53 15.01
CA ARG A 205 -6.09 2.66 16.46
C ARG A 205 -6.61 4.00 17.03
N PHE A 206 -6.78 5.01 16.18
CA PHE A 206 -7.32 6.31 16.53
C PHE A 206 -8.57 6.60 15.68
N PRO A 207 -9.69 7.03 16.29
CA PRO A 207 -10.89 7.38 15.54
C PRO A 207 -10.63 8.60 14.65
N ILE A 208 -11.11 8.53 13.41
CA ILE A 208 -11.07 9.65 12.48
C ILE A 208 -12.22 10.57 12.87
N SER A 209 -11.94 11.60 13.65
CA SER A 209 -12.97 12.56 14.05
C SER A 209 -13.50 13.31 12.83
N ASN A 210 -14.81 13.21 12.61
CA ASN A 210 -15.52 13.83 11.49
C ASN A 210 -15.48 15.37 11.64
N PRO A 211 -15.01 16.15 10.64
CA PRO A 211 -14.87 17.61 10.77
C PRO A 211 -16.21 18.39 10.77
N ILE A 212 -17.36 17.71 10.76
CA ILE A 212 -18.68 18.36 10.64
C ILE A 212 -19.20 18.90 11.98
N ASP A 213 -18.74 18.41 13.13
CA ASP A 213 -19.38 18.75 14.43
C ASP A 213 -18.78 19.97 15.17
N ASP A 214 -17.60 20.45 14.78
CA ASP A 214 -16.88 21.54 15.49
C ASP A 214 -17.38 22.97 15.14
N ARG A 215 -18.42 23.14 14.31
CA ARG A 215 -18.90 24.48 13.90
C ARG A 215 -20.01 25.06 14.79
N ARG A 216 -20.33 24.47 15.93
CA ARG A 216 -21.44 24.95 16.78
C ARG A 216 -21.08 25.65 18.08
N ASP A 217 -19.81 25.90 18.42
CA ASP A 217 -19.48 26.51 19.73
C ASP A 217 -18.62 27.78 19.66
N SER A 218 -18.91 28.68 18.72
CA SER A 218 -18.26 30.02 18.70
C SER A 218 -19.22 31.17 18.46
N ASN A 219 -20.42 31.14 19.04
CA ASN A 219 -21.28 32.32 19.09
C ASN A 219 -22.16 32.36 20.36
N SER A 220 -21.52 32.58 21.49
CA SER A 220 -22.20 32.93 22.75
C SER A 220 -21.16 33.44 23.73
N THR A 221 -21.04 34.76 23.88
CA THR A 221 -21.12 35.53 25.15
C THR A 221 -20.31 36.82 25.03
N SER A 222 -20.99 37.95 24.78
CA SER A 222 -20.49 39.30 25.09
C SER A 222 -21.64 40.31 24.93
N GLN A 223 -22.50 40.41 25.93
CA GLN A 223 -23.25 41.63 26.23
C GLN A 223 -23.32 41.81 27.75
N GLY A 224 -22.95 43.00 28.21
CA GLY A 224 -23.19 43.43 29.58
C GLY A 224 -22.14 44.38 30.16
N SER A 225 -22.12 45.64 29.69
CA SER A 225 -21.72 46.77 30.54
C SER A 225 -22.85 47.06 31.53
N PRO A 226 -22.59 47.61 32.73
CA PRO A 226 -22.56 49.07 32.82
C PRO A 226 -21.58 49.67 33.85
N THR A 227 -21.24 50.93 33.58
CA THR A 227 -20.59 51.94 34.44
C THR A 227 -21.49 52.34 35.64
N PRO A 228 -20.96 53.03 36.67
CA PRO A 228 -20.66 54.48 36.60
C PRO A 228 -19.20 54.85 36.81
#